data_AF-A0A7S2G940-F1
#
_entry.id   AF-A0A7S2G940-F1
#
_cell.length_a   1.000
_cell.length_b   1.000
_cell.length_c   1.000
_cell.angle_alpha   90.00
_cell.angle_beta   90.00
_cell.angle_gamma   90.00
#
_symmetry.space_group_name_H-M   'P 1'
#
loop_
_entity.id
_entity.type
_entity.pdbx_description
1 polymer ?
#
loop_
_entity_poly.entity_id
_entity_poly.type
_entity_poly.pdbx_seq_one_letter_code
_entity_poly.pdbx_strand_id
1 'polypeptide(L)'
;FFTRKGLKVADLVEKWGGNNGIITKKVFVQEAFALGCAASTQEIEELFDSLDEDGSESLNMDEMKVAFKALAEEAESVKTTIKGLNHQGIELIKIVRSEQKEWMAFKEAEAKAAAQGNARMEQEAIMQRAAAEEAKRAKLV
;
A
#
# COMPACT_ATOMS: atom_id res chain seq x y z
N PHE A 1 2.88 -7.95 20.25
CA PHE A 1 3.17 -8.63 18.97
C PHE A 1 3.71 -10.03 19.26
N PHE A 2 2.84 -11.05 19.33
CA PHE A 2 3.24 -12.45 19.55
C PHE A 2 2.88 -13.26 18.30
N THR A 3 3.80 -13.36 17.34
CA THR A 3 3.80 -14.43 16.34
C THR A 3 4.79 -15.48 16.80
N ARG A 4 4.41 -16.27 17.81
CA ARG A 4 5.25 -17.37 18.27
C ARG A 4 5.16 -18.50 17.24
N LYS A 5 6.27 -18.71 16.53
CA LYS A 5 6.50 -19.94 15.75
C LYS A 5 6.13 -21.16 16.60
N GLY A 6 5.22 -21.99 16.07
CA GLY A 6 5.01 -23.36 16.56
C GLY A 6 3.85 -23.58 17.54
N LEU A 7 2.72 -22.89 17.39
CA LEU A 7 1.46 -23.40 17.96
C LEU A 7 1.09 -24.68 17.20
N LYS A 8 1.17 -25.84 17.87
CA LYS A 8 0.65 -27.09 17.29
C LYS A 8 -0.86 -27.08 17.44
N VAL A 9 -1.55 -27.62 16.44
CA VAL A 9 -3.02 -27.79 16.48
C VAL A 9 -3.42 -28.59 17.72
N ALA A 10 -2.62 -29.59 18.13
CA ALA A 10 -2.84 -30.35 19.35
C ALA A 10 -2.85 -29.47 20.62
N ASP A 11 -1.90 -28.53 20.75
CA ASP A 11 -1.82 -27.64 21.91
C ASP A 11 -3.02 -26.67 21.96
N LEU A 12 -3.53 -26.29 20.79
CA LEU A 12 -4.73 -25.46 20.66
C LEU A 12 -6.00 -26.23 21.01
N VAL A 13 -6.13 -27.47 20.54
CA VAL A 13 -7.27 -28.33 20.87
C VAL A 13 -7.29 -28.69 22.35
N GLU A 14 -6.13 -28.94 22.96
CA GLU A 14 -6.03 -29.15 24.41
C GLU A 14 -6.43 -27.89 25.19
N LYS A 15 -5.96 -26.72 24.73
CA LYS A 15 -6.25 -25.45 25.41
C LYS A 15 -7.71 -25.00 25.25
N TRP A 16 -8.29 -25.16 24.07
CA TRP A 16 -9.62 -24.64 23.73
C TRP A 16 -10.72 -25.68 23.94
N GLY A 17 -10.42 -26.97 23.75
CA GLY A 17 -11.38 -28.07 23.84
C GLY A 17 -11.64 -28.59 25.26
N GLY A 18 -10.93 -28.05 26.26
CA GLY A 18 -11.08 -28.43 27.66
C GLY A 18 -10.94 -29.94 27.88
N ASN A 19 -11.81 -30.52 28.70
CA ASN A 19 -11.74 -31.95 29.06
C ASN A 19 -12.24 -32.92 27.98
N ASN A 20 -13.00 -32.44 26.99
CA ASN A 20 -13.62 -33.31 25.98
C ASN A 20 -12.93 -33.21 24.62
N GLY A 21 -11.99 -32.29 24.44
CA GLY A 21 -11.27 -32.08 23.18
C GLY A 21 -12.15 -31.52 22.06
N ILE A 22 -13.30 -30.92 22.40
CA ILE A 22 -14.29 -30.38 21.46
C ILE A 22 -14.37 -28.87 21.65
N ILE A 23 -14.28 -28.12 20.55
CA ILE A 23 -14.31 -26.66 20.58
C ILE A 23 -15.67 -26.19 20.08
N THR A 24 -16.41 -25.51 20.95
CA THR A 24 -17.70 -24.91 20.58
C THR A 24 -17.52 -23.56 19.89
N LYS A 25 -18.49 -23.15 19.07
CA LYS A 25 -18.50 -21.85 18.36
C LYS A 25 -18.17 -20.66 19.28
N LYS A 26 -18.76 -20.64 20.48
CA LYS A 26 -18.51 -19.57 21.46
C LYS A 26 -17.04 -19.52 21.92
N VAL A 27 -16.44 -20.67 22.20
CA VAL A 27 -15.03 -20.74 22.64
C VAL A 27 -14.11 -20.35 21.49
N PHE A 28 -14.42 -20.81 20.28
CA PHE A 28 -13.67 -20.45 19.07
C PHE A 28 -13.63 -18.94 18.86
N VAL A 29 -14.78 -18.25 18.95
CA VAL A 29 -14.85 -16.79 18.83
C VAL A 29 -14.04 -16.08 19.92
N GLN A 30 -14.21 -16.49 21.18
CA GLN A 30 -13.50 -15.88 22.31
C GLN A 30 -11.98 -15.99 22.17
N GLU A 31 -11.50 -17.18 21.82
CA GLU A 31 -10.07 -17.41 21.70
C GLU A 31 -9.48 -16.81 20.40
N ALA A 32 -10.25 -16.74 19.31
CA ALA A 32 -9.84 -16.02 18.09
C ALA A 32 -9.56 -14.53 18.39
N PHE A 33 -10.40 -13.88 19.20
CA PHE A 33 -10.13 -12.53 19.68
C PHE A 33 -8.94 -12.48 20.64
N ALA A 34 -8.76 -13.47 21.51
CA ALA A 34 -7.60 -13.54 22.41
C ALA A 34 -6.27 -13.70 21.66
N LEU A 35 -6.28 -14.36 20.49
CA LEU A 35 -5.15 -14.44 19.56
C LEU A 35 -4.87 -13.13 18.81
N GLY A 36 -5.74 -12.13 18.93
CA GLY A 36 -5.61 -10.82 18.30
C GLY A 36 -6.19 -10.76 16.89
N CYS A 37 -7.15 -11.62 16.55
CA CYS A 37 -7.89 -11.51 15.29
C CYS A 37 -8.67 -10.19 15.28
N ALA A 38 -8.51 -9.41 14.20
CA ALA A 38 -9.16 -8.11 14.02
C ALA A 38 -10.41 -8.19 13.13
N ALA A 39 -10.95 -9.39 12.94
CA ALA A 39 -12.19 -9.64 12.22
C ALA A 39 -13.41 -9.38 13.12
N SER A 40 -14.56 -9.14 12.49
CA SER A 40 -15.84 -9.06 13.18
C SER A 40 -16.25 -10.42 13.74
N THR A 41 -17.11 -10.41 14.76
CA THR A 41 -17.69 -11.65 15.32
C THR A 41 -18.35 -12.49 14.23
N GLN A 42 -19.07 -11.85 13.32
CA GLN A 42 -19.77 -12.53 12.22
C GLN A 42 -18.78 -13.25 11.29
N GLU A 43 -17.68 -12.61 10.90
CA GLU A 43 -16.67 -13.25 10.04
C GLU A 43 -16.00 -14.46 10.72
N ILE A 44 -15.79 -14.40 12.04
CA ILE A 44 -15.22 -15.52 12.80
C ILE A 44 -16.25 -16.66 12.95
N GLU A 45 -17.53 -16.33 13.11
CA GLU A 45 -18.63 -17.29 13.15
C GLU A 45 -18.85 -17.96 11.79
N GLU A 46 -18.82 -17.21 10.70
CA GLU A 46 -18.89 -17.74 9.32
C GLU A 46 -17.68 -18.64 9.03
N LEU A 47 -16.49 -18.27 9.51
CA LEU A 47 -15.32 -19.15 9.44
C LEU A 47 -15.56 -20.44 10.22
N PHE A 48 -16.11 -20.39 11.44
CA PHE A 48 -16.43 -21.60 12.19
C PHE A 48 -17.41 -22.50 11.41
N ASP A 49 -18.47 -21.92 10.86
CA ASP A 49 -19.49 -22.66 10.09
C ASP A 49 -18.91 -23.25 8.80
N SER A 50 -17.87 -22.64 8.22
CA SER A 50 -17.17 -23.19 7.05
C SER A 50 -16.28 -24.39 7.36
N LEU A 51 -15.91 -24.57 8.64
CA LEU A 51 -15.02 -25.63 9.13
C LEU A 51 -15.79 -26.80 9.74
N ASP A 52 -16.99 -26.53 10.25
CA ASP A 52 -17.93 -27.51 10.80
C ASP A 52 -18.67 -28.23 9.67
N GLU A 53 -17.98 -29.15 8.99
CA GLU A 53 -18.55 -29.91 7.86
C GLU A 53 -19.66 -30.89 8.30
N ASP A 54 -19.61 -31.37 9.55
CA ASP A 54 -20.59 -32.33 10.08
C ASP A 54 -21.82 -31.65 10.71
N GLY A 55 -21.78 -30.34 10.90
CA GLY A 55 -22.86 -29.53 11.45
C GLY A 55 -23.13 -29.84 12.92
N SER A 56 -22.12 -30.33 13.65
CA SER A 56 -22.24 -30.69 15.06
C SER A 56 -22.22 -29.49 16.00
N GLU A 57 -22.11 -28.27 15.46
CA GLU A 57 -21.88 -27.00 16.17
C GLU A 57 -20.58 -27.02 16.99
N SER A 58 -19.65 -27.89 16.61
CA SER A 58 -18.48 -28.23 17.38
C SER A 58 -17.34 -28.67 16.47
N LEU A 59 -16.10 -28.29 16.79
CA LEU A 59 -14.93 -28.73 16.03
C LEU A 59 -14.13 -29.75 16.82
N ASN A 60 -13.90 -30.89 16.21
CA ASN A 60 -13.02 -31.94 16.71
C ASN A 60 -11.56 -31.72 16.26
N MET A 61 -10.65 -32.60 16.71
CA MET A 61 -9.22 -32.44 16.43
C MET A 61 -8.87 -32.60 14.94
N ASP A 62 -9.63 -33.38 14.18
CA ASP A 62 -9.33 -33.60 12.76
C ASP A 62 -9.86 -32.44 11.90
N GLU A 63 -11.05 -31.93 12.19
CA GLU A 63 -11.56 -30.68 11.59
C GLU A 63 -10.65 -29.50 11.90
N MET A 64 -10.15 -29.37 13.13
CA MET A 64 -9.22 -28.31 13.48
C MET A 64 -7.90 -28.40 12.70
N LYS A 65 -7.38 -29.60 12.41
CA LYS A 65 -6.17 -29.73 11.58
C LYS A 65 -6.43 -29.27 10.15
N VAL A 66 -7.57 -29.63 9.58
CA VAL A 66 -7.97 -29.21 8.24
C VAL A 66 -8.14 -27.70 8.20
N ALA A 67 -8.85 -27.14 9.18
CA ALA A 67 -9.06 -25.70 9.36
C ALA A 67 -7.75 -24.90 9.40
N PHE A 68 -6.83 -25.27 10.29
CA PHE A 68 -5.55 -24.57 10.42
C PHE A 68 -4.69 -24.69 9.18
N LYS A 69 -4.76 -25.83 8.47
CA LYS A 69 -4.03 -26.00 7.21
C LYS A 69 -4.61 -25.08 6.13
N ALA A 70 -5.93 -25.05 5.96
CA ALA A 70 -6.60 -24.16 5.01
C ALA A 70 -6.28 -22.68 5.30
N LEU A 71 -6.40 -22.26 6.56
CA LEU A 71 -6.06 -20.90 6.99
C LEU A 71 -4.58 -20.56 6.76
N ALA A 72 -3.66 -21.51 6.97
CA ALA A 72 -2.24 -21.29 6.72
C ALA A 72 -1.93 -21.14 5.22
N GLU A 73 -2.56 -21.95 4.36
CA GLU A 73 -2.43 -21.86 2.91
C GLU A 73 -3.00 -20.54 2.38
N GLU A 74 -4.18 -20.14 2.86
CA GLU A 74 -4.81 -18.87 2.51
C GLU A 74 -3.98 -17.67 2.98
N ALA A 75 -3.48 -17.69 4.21
CA ALA A 75 -2.61 -16.65 4.73
C ALA A 75 -1.31 -16.50 3.91
N GLU A 76 -0.72 -17.60 3.43
CA GLU A 76 0.49 -17.54 2.60
C GLU A 76 0.18 -17.01 1.18
N SER A 77 -0.98 -17.35 0.62
CA SER A 77 -1.48 -16.79 -0.64
C SER A 77 -1.71 -15.27 -0.54
N VAL A 78 -2.39 -14.82 0.52
CA VAL A 78 -2.63 -13.40 0.80
C VAL A 78 -1.30 -12.65 0.96
N LYS A 79 -0.37 -13.20 1.74
CA LYS A 79 0.96 -12.63 1.93
C LYS A 79 1.75 -12.51 0.63
N THR A 80 1.63 -13.48 -0.26
CA THR A 80 2.26 -13.44 -1.59
C THR A 80 1.65 -12.33 -2.45
N THR A 81 0.32 -12.18 -2.41
CA THR A 81 -0.41 -11.12 -3.10
C THR A 81 -0.02 -9.72 -2.60
N ILE A 82 0.05 -9.53 -1.27
CA ILE A 82 0.48 -8.27 -0.65
C ILE A 82 1.90 -7.89 -1.10
N LYS A 83 2.82 -8.85 -1.15
CA LYS A 83 4.18 -8.61 -1.66
C LYS A 83 4.16 -8.15 -3.12
N GLY A 84 3.36 -8.80 -3.96
CA GLY A 84 3.18 -8.42 -5.37
C GLY A 84 2.65 -7.00 -5.52
N LEU A 85 1.59 -6.65 -4.79
CA LEU A 85 1.01 -5.30 -4.81
C LEU A 85 1.99 -4.23 -4.32
N ASN A 86 2.76 -4.51 -3.25
CA ASN A 86 3.79 -3.61 -2.78
C ASN A 86 4.88 -3.37 -3.84
N HIS A 87 5.29 -4.42 -4.55
CA HIS A 87 6.24 -4.27 -5.65
C HIS A 87 5.68 -3.40 -6.78
N GLN A 88 4.44 -3.65 -7.20
CA GLN A 88 3.77 -2.84 -8.22
C GLN A 88 3.65 -1.36 -7.80
N GLY A 89 3.31 -1.09 -6.53
CA GLY A 89 3.27 0.27 -6.00
C GLY A 89 4.62 0.99 -6.07
N ILE A 90 5.72 0.28 -5.77
CA ILE A 90 7.08 0.84 -5.90
C ILE A 90 7.41 1.18 -7.36
N GLU A 91 7.07 0.30 -8.31
CA GLU A 91 7.32 0.57 -9.73
C GLU A 91 6.52 1.76 -10.26
N LEU A 92 5.25 1.89 -9.85
CA LEU A 92 4.44 3.07 -10.19
C LEU A 92 5.06 4.37 -9.64
N ILE A 93 5.56 4.36 -8.39
CA ILE A 93 6.23 5.54 -7.81
C ILE A 93 7.48 5.93 -8.60
N LYS A 94 8.24 4.96 -9.12
CA LYS A 94 9.42 5.24 -9.95
C LYS A 94 9.02 5.95 -11.26
N ILE A 95 8.00 5.45 -11.94
CA ILE A 95 7.49 6.02 -13.20
C ILE A 95 7.00 7.46 -12.96
N VAL A 96 6.15 7.66 -11.95
CA VAL A 96 5.63 9.00 -11.63
C VAL A 96 6.77 9.97 -11.32
N ARG A 97 7.81 9.53 -10.59
CA ARG A 97 8.97 10.38 -10.30
C ARG A 97 9.80 10.72 -11.53
N SER A 98 9.99 9.78 -12.47
CA SER A 98 10.71 10.07 -13.71
C SER A 98 9.94 11.06 -14.57
N GLU A 99 8.63 10.85 -14.74
CA GLU A 99 7.77 11.77 -15.49
C GLU A 99 7.72 13.16 -14.85
N GLN A 100 7.60 13.22 -13.51
CA GLN A 100 7.62 14.49 -12.79
C GLN A 100 8.95 15.23 -13.00
N LYS A 101 10.09 14.52 -13.02
CA LYS A 101 11.40 15.12 -13.27
C LYS A 101 11.49 15.71 -14.68
N GLU A 102 11.02 14.98 -15.68
CA GLU A 102 11.01 15.45 -17.07
C GLU A 102 10.09 16.66 -17.24
N TRP A 103 8.90 16.62 -16.64
CA TRP A 103 7.97 17.73 -16.65
C TRP A 103 8.55 18.99 -15.99
N MET A 104 9.22 18.84 -14.84
CA MET A 104 9.86 19.96 -14.15
C MET A 104 11.01 20.54 -14.98
N ALA A 105 11.84 19.70 -15.60
CA ALA A 105 12.91 20.16 -16.47
C ALA A 105 12.38 20.91 -17.71
N PHE A 106 11.30 20.42 -18.30
CA PHE A 106 10.61 21.09 -19.41
C PHE A 106 10.08 22.47 -18.99
N LYS A 107 9.42 22.55 -17.82
CA LYS A 107 8.91 23.81 -17.28
C LYS A 107 10.01 24.82 -16.97
N GLU A 108 11.15 24.37 -16.45
CA GLU A 108 12.29 25.22 -16.18
C GLU A 108 12.92 25.76 -17.49
N ALA A 109 13.04 24.92 -18.52
CA ALA A 109 13.55 25.32 -19.83
C ALA A 109 12.64 26.36 -20.50
N GLU A 110 11.33 26.17 -20.44
CA GLU A 110 10.32 27.12 -20.93
C GLU A 110 10.45 28.48 -20.23
N ALA A 111 10.55 28.47 -18.90
CA ALA A 111 10.73 29.70 -18.11
C ALA A 111 12.04 30.43 -18.44
N LYS A 112 13.14 29.69 -18.61
CA LYS A 112 14.44 30.25 -19.01
C LYS A 112 14.39 30.87 -20.40
N ALA A 113 13.77 30.19 -21.37
CA ALA A 113 13.63 30.71 -22.74
C ALA A 113 12.78 31.99 -22.77
N ALA A 114 11.68 32.03 -22.01
CA ALA A 114 10.85 33.22 -21.87
C ALA A 114 11.63 34.40 -21.25
N ALA A 115 12.40 34.14 -20.17
CA ALA A 115 13.21 35.16 -19.52
C ALA A 115 14.31 35.71 -20.45
N GLN A 116 14.99 34.84 -21.19
CA GLN A 116 16.01 35.26 -22.17
C GLN A 116 15.40 36.05 -23.33
N GLY A 117 14.24 35.64 -23.83
CA GLY A 117 13.49 36.38 -24.85
C GLY A 117 13.14 37.79 -24.40
N ASN A 118 12.60 37.93 -23.19
CA ASN A 118 12.28 39.23 -22.60
C ASN A 118 13.53 40.11 -22.42
N ALA A 119 14.62 39.55 -21.89
CA ALA A 119 15.87 40.29 -21.71
C ALA A 119 16.47 40.77 -23.04
N ARG A 120 16.39 39.95 -24.09
CA ARG A 120 16.86 40.33 -25.43
C ARG A 120 16.03 41.46 -26.03
N MET A 121 14.70 41.38 -25.92
CA MET A 121 13.82 42.46 -26.38
C MET A 121 14.10 43.77 -25.65
N GLU A 122 14.34 43.70 -24.33
CA GLU A 122 14.68 44.87 -23.53
C GLU A 122 16.04 45.48 -23.93
N GLN A 123 17.07 44.66 -24.12
CA GLN A 123 18.37 45.11 -24.61
C GLN A 123 18.27 45.75 -26.01
N GLU A 124 17.52 45.15 -26.92
CA GLU A 124 17.28 45.70 -28.26
C GLU A 124 16.55 47.05 -28.19
N ALA A 125 15.54 47.17 -27.33
CA ALA A 125 14.83 48.43 -27.11
C ALA A 125 15.75 49.53 -26.52
N ILE A 126 16.64 49.17 -25.60
CA ILE A 126 17.64 50.09 -25.03
C ILE A 126 18.61 50.56 -26.12
N MET A 127 19.16 49.63 -26.92
CA MET A 127 20.08 49.98 -28.01
C MET A 127 19.42 50.85 -29.06
N GLN A 128 18.18 50.55 -29.46
CA GLN A 128 17.43 51.37 -30.41
C GLN A 128 17.17 52.78 -29.87
N ARG A 129 16.83 52.91 -28.58
CA ARG A 129 16.65 54.23 -27.94
C ARG A 129 17.96 55.02 -27.90
N ALA A 130 19.07 54.38 -27.54
CA ALA A 130 20.39 55.01 -27.52
C ALA A 130 20.82 55.47 -28.92
N ALA A 131 20.69 54.61 -29.94
CA ALA A 131 20.99 54.96 -31.32
C ALA A 131 20.10 56.10 -31.85
N ALA A 132 18.82 56.12 -31.49
CA ALA A 132 17.91 57.20 -31.84
C ALA A 132 18.29 58.53 -31.17
N GLU A 133 18.79 58.50 -29.92
CA GLU A 133 19.27 59.69 -29.22
C GLU A 133 20.57 60.23 -29.82
N GLU A 134 21.51 59.34 -30.15
CA GLU A 134 22.77 59.69 -30.81
C GLU A 134 22.54 60.31 -32.20
N ALA A 135 21.65 59.71 -33.01
CA ALA A 135 21.27 60.25 -34.31
C ALA A 135 20.58 61.63 -34.21
N LYS A 136 19.85 61.90 -33.12
CA LYS A 136 19.28 63.24 -32.86
C LYS A 136 20.37 64.25 -32.51
N ARG A 137 21.35 63.88 -31.67
CA ARG A 137 22.48 64.75 -31.30
C ARG A 137 23.35 65.10 -32.50
N ALA A 138 23.63 64.14 -33.38
CA ALA A 138 24.42 64.35 -34.59
C ALA A 138 23.75 65.27 -35.62
N LYS A 139 22.42 65.45 -35.57
CA LYS A 139 21.68 66.38 -36.44
C LYS A 139 21.59 67.82 -35.89
N LEU A 140 22.04 68.05 -34.66
CA LEU A 140 22.01 69.34 -33.96
C LEU A 140 23.37 70.04 -33.93
N VAL A 141 24.42 69.42 -34.51
CA VAL A 141 25.77 69.96 -34.72
C VAL A 141 25.96 70.26 -36.19
#